data_AF-A0A0B6ZLS1-F1
#
_entry.id   AF-A0A0B6ZLS1-F1
#
_cell.length_a   1.000
_cell.length_b   1.000
_cell.length_c   1.000
_cell.angle_alpha   90.00
_cell.angle_beta   90.00
_cell.angle_gamma   90.00
#
_symmetry.space_group_name_H-M   'P 1'
#
loop_
_entity.id
_entity.type
_entity.pdbx_description
1 polymer ?
#
loop_
_entity_poly.entity_id
_entity_poly.type
_entity_poly.pdbx_seq_one_letter_code
_entity_poly.pdbx_strand_id
1 'polypeptide(L)'
;LHKGVLTASDKNTVRSIRFLDPCLFSYEQPTYPPYPTTSATYLLVEYSDGVQNLFTTCDGSQQIPRCISEEPENAGDIQTLLQVIPNLPELMIYVKKNGNMYMKDIITGADVCQIVLPPTHQIQTPWSPMFAFGNEGNTLYIKGEGTEVDNAGTVSDISGIFMFDLRSYHVLDTYRIRKHMKKDLSVFTTQEQRINALLQERIQQQALRTFRLQKRWGQLKSEMNIIQQANKMSLKPGSPRKP
;
A
#
# COMPACT_ATOMS: atom_id res chain seq x y z
N LEU A 1 18.52 -2.77 9.30
CA LEU A 1 17.06 -2.85 9.56
C LEU A 1 16.54 -1.43 9.69
N HIS A 2 16.02 -0.86 8.60
CA HIS A 2 15.29 0.40 8.68
C HIS A 2 13.91 0.09 9.27
N LYS A 3 13.63 0.62 10.47
CA LYS A 3 12.31 0.55 11.07
C LYS A 3 11.52 1.75 10.55
N GLY A 4 10.46 1.52 9.77
CA GLY A 4 9.47 2.54 9.50
C GLY A 4 8.54 2.64 10.71
N VAL A 5 8.45 3.81 11.33
CA VAL A 5 7.44 4.10 12.35
C VAL A 5 6.34 4.88 11.67
N LEU A 6 5.16 4.28 11.59
CA LEU A 6 3.96 4.97 11.10
C LEU A 6 3.24 5.54 12.32
N THR A 7 3.13 6.85 12.37
CA THR A 7 2.38 7.53 13.43
C THR A 7 0.91 7.57 13.03
N ALA A 8 0.10 6.81 13.75
CA ALA A 8 -1.35 6.92 13.69
C ALA A 8 -1.84 7.97 14.68
N SER A 9 -3.04 8.52 14.47
CA SER A 9 -3.68 9.45 15.41
C SER A 9 -3.89 8.80 16.78
N ASP A 10 -3.51 9.50 17.86
CA ASP A 10 -3.59 9.02 19.25
C ASP A 10 -5.02 8.73 19.74
N LYS A 11 -6.04 9.15 18.99
CA LYS A 11 -7.45 9.08 19.42
C LYS A 11 -8.07 7.69 19.25
N ASN A 12 -7.56 6.87 18.34
CA ASN A 12 -8.24 5.65 17.91
C ASN A 12 -7.36 4.42 17.98
N THR A 13 -7.97 3.28 18.31
CA THR A 13 -7.26 2.00 18.32
C THR A 13 -7.22 1.40 16.93
N VAL A 14 -6.07 0.83 16.55
CA VAL A 14 -5.92 0.14 15.29
C VAL A 14 -6.68 -1.18 15.36
N ARG A 15 -7.64 -1.36 14.45
CA ARG A 15 -8.44 -2.57 14.34
C ARG A 15 -7.79 -3.58 13.41
N SER A 16 -7.33 -3.14 12.25
CA SER A 16 -6.70 -4.03 11.27
C SER A 16 -5.60 -3.32 10.48
N ILE A 17 -4.59 -4.10 10.08
CA ILE A 17 -3.47 -3.66 9.26
C ILE A 17 -3.33 -4.66 8.11
N ARG A 18 -3.27 -4.18 6.87
CA ARG A 18 -3.16 -5.02 5.69
C ARG A 18 -2.14 -4.49 4.70
N PHE A 19 -1.23 -5.35 4.28
CA PHE A 19 -0.32 -5.07 3.18
C PHE A 19 -1.05 -5.29 1.86
N LEU A 20 -0.93 -4.32 0.97
CA LEU A 20 -1.54 -4.34 -0.34
C LEU A 20 -0.51 -4.55 -1.44
N ASP A 21 -0.99 -4.96 -2.61
CA ASP A 21 -0.16 -5.25 -3.76
C ASP A 21 0.62 -3.97 -4.22
N PRO A 22 1.94 -4.05 -4.43
CA PRO A 22 2.74 -2.95 -4.99
C PRO A 22 2.23 -2.43 -6.33
N CYS A 23 1.48 -3.24 -7.08
CA CYS A 23 0.94 -2.89 -8.39
C CYS A 23 -0.17 -1.84 -8.34
N LEU A 24 -0.71 -1.53 -7.16
CA LEU A 24 -1.77 -0.55 -6.98
C LEU A 24 -1.43 0.86 -7.48
N PHE A 25 -0.14 1.21 -7.56
CA PHE A 25 0.27 2.52 -8.05
C PHE A 25 1.48 2.40 -8.96
N SER A 26 1.41 3.07 -10.10
CA SER A 26 2.58 3.30 -10.96
C SER A 26 3.42 4.45 -10.41
N TYR A 27 4.02 4.27 -9.22
CA TYR A 27 5.12 5.15 -8.82
C TYR A 27 6.41 4.67 -9.48
N GLU A 28 7.27 5.60 -9.89
CA GLU A 28 8.68 5.30 -10.14
C GLU A 28 9.28 4.84 -8.80
N GLN A 29 9.42 3.52 -8.67
CA GLN A 29 9.78 2.92 -7.40
C GLN A 29 11.26 3.19 -7.11
N PRO A 30 11.59 3.73 -5.92
CA PRO A 30 12.98 3.96 -5.56
C PRO A 30 13.73 2.64 -5.56
N THR A 31 14.80 2.58 -6.34
CA THR A 31 15.73 1.45 -6.34
C THR A 31 16.62 1.55 -5.12
N TYR A 32 16.63 0.54 -4.27
CA TYR A 32 17.52 0.45 -3.11
C TYR A 32 18.69 -0.49 -3.40
N PRO A 33 19.78 -0.04 -4.06
CA PRO A 33 20.97 -0.86 -4.21
C PRO A 33 21.45 -1.33 -2.83
N PRO A 34 21.84 -2.62 -2.68
CA PRO A 34 22.12 -3.62 -3.73
C PRO A 34 20.89 -4.37 -4.25
N TYR A 35 19.75 -4.15 -3.64
CA TYR A 35 18.56 -4.94 -3.86
C TYR A 35 17.77 -4.38 -5.04
N PRO A 36 17.38 -5.21 -6.04
CA PRO A 36 16.36 -4.82 -7.01
C PRO A 36 14.96 -4.83 -6.36
N THR A 37 14.87 -4.55 -5.06
CA THR A 37 13.61 -4.43 -4.33
C THR A 37 12.96 -3.11 -4.65
N THR A 38 11.87 -3.21 -5.39
CA THR A 38 10.78 -2.23 -5.38
C THR A 38 10.08 -2.33 -4.02
N SER A 39 10.57 -1.62 -2.99
CA SER A 39 10.09 -1.73 -1.60
C SER A 39 8.78 -1.01 -1.31
N ALA A 40 8.11 -0.54 -2.36
CA ALA A 40 6.87 0.20 -2.30
C ALA A 40 5.69 -0.77 -2.20
N THR A 41 5.33 -1.18 -0.98
CA THR A 41 3.99 -1.72 -0.71
C THR A 41 3.14 -0.62 -0.09
N TYR A 42 1.83 -0.84 -0.08
CA TYR A 42 0.90 0.05 0.59
C TYR A 42 0.37 -0.64 1.83
N LEU A 43 0.24 0.12 2.91
CA LEU A 43 -0.35 -0.36 4.14
C LEU A 43 -1.73 0.28 4.28
N LEU A 44 -2.76 -0.54 4.29
CA LEU A 44 -4.10 -0.13 4.69
C LEU A 44 -4.25 -0.35 6.19
N VAL A 45 -4.58 0.72 6.91
CA VAL A 45 -4.88 0.67 8.34
C VAL A 45 -6.32 1.08 8.55
N GLU A 46 -7.05 0.24 9.26
CA GLU A 46 -8.42 0.48 9.70
C GLU A 46 -8.43 0.73 11.21
N TYR A 47 -9.15 1.77 11.61
CA TYR A 47 -9.31 2.15 13.01
C TYR A 47 -10.67 1.71 13.57
N SER A 48 -10.79 1.70 14.90
CA SER A 48 -12.01 1.28 15.61
C SER A 48 -13.25 2.11 15.31
N ASP A 49 -13.07 3.37 14.92
CA ASP A 49 -14.12 4.31 14.54
C ASP A 49 -14.55 4.17 13.07
N GLY A 50 -13.87 3.33 12.28
CA GLY A 50 -14.18 3.11 10.87
C GLY A 50 -13.36 3.96 9.90
N VAL A 51 -12.52 4.86 10.41
CA VAL A 51 -11.56 5.61 9.57
C VAL A 51 -10.58 4.63 8.93
N GLN A 52 -10.20 4.92 7.69
CA GLN A 52 -9.21 4.14 6.96
C GLN A 52 -8.15 5.01 6.32
N ASN A 53 -6.90 4.66 6.59
CA ASN A 53 -5.74 5.37 6.11
C ASN A 53 -4.86 4.45 5.28
N LEU A 54 -4.41 4.98 4.14
CA LEU A 54 -3.48 4.34 3.24
C LEU A 54 -2.10 4.99 3.41
N PHE A 55 -1.11 4.17 3.76
CA PHE A 55 0.29 4.58 3.90
C PHE A 55 1.12 3.99 2.76
N THR A 56 2.11 4.73 2.29
CA THR A 56 3.11 4.19 1.36
C THR A 56 4.40 3.87 2.11
N THR A 57 5.06 2.77 1.76
CA THR A 57 6.29 2.31 2.44
C THR A 57 7.58 2.69 1.69
N CYS A 58 7.49 3.60 0.70
CA CYS A 58 8.47 3.71 -0.37
C CYS A 58 9.80 4.36 0.02
N ASP A 59 9.82 5.32 0.94
CA ASP A 59 10.97 6.24 1.07
C ASP A 59 11.48 6.43 2.51
N GLY A 60 10.86 5.78 3.50
CA GLY A 60 11.20 5.98 4.91
C GLY A 60 10.99 7.41 5.41
N SER A 61 10.39 8.28 4.61
CA SER A 61 9.92 9.59 5.04
C SER A 61 8.62 9.40 5.84
N GLN A 62 8.37 10.28 6.80
CA GLN A 62 7.08 10.36 7.48
C GLN A 62 6.06 10.87 6.46
N GLN A 63 5.50 9.96 5.67
CA GLN A 63 4.45 10.33 4.73
C GLN A 63 3.13 10.54 5.48
N ILE A 64 2.44 11.62 5.11
CA ILE A 64 1.08 11.90 5.58
C ILE A 64 0.18 10.78 5.02
N PRO A 65 -0.52 10.00 5.87
CA PRO A 65 -1.44 8.99 5.38
C PRO A 65 -2.53 9.63 4.53
N ARG A 66 -2.90 8.95 3.45
CA ARG A 66 -4.09 9.32 2.69
C ARG A 66 -5.31 8.71 3.36
N CYS A 67 -6.21 9.55 3.85
CA CYS A 67 -7.53 9.09 4.29
C CYS A 67 -8.32 8.61 3.06
N ILE A 68 -8.79 7.36 3.11
CA ILE A 68 -9.63 6.75 2.06
C ILE A 68 -11.05 6.47 2.55
N SER A 69 -11.29 6.54 3.86
CA SER A 69 -12.62 6.47 4.45
C SER A 69 -12.60 7.31 5.72
N GLU A 70 -13.52 8.26 5.82
CA GLU A 70 -13.71 9.07 7.02
C GLU A 70 -14.56 8.32 8.06
N GLU A 71 -14.65 8.90 9.26
CA GLU A 71 -15.52 8.40 10.32
C GLU A 71 -16.98 8.49 9.85
N PRO A 72 -17.71 7.37 9.81
CA PRO A 72 -19.10 7.39 9.39
C PRO A 72 -19.98 8.09 10.43
N GLU A 73 -20.94 8.90 9.97
CA GLU A 73 -21.91 9.58 10.85
C GLU A 73 -22.73 8.59 11.68
N ASN A 74 -23.04 7.42 11.10
CA ASN A 74 -23.80 6.38 11.75
C ASN A 74 -22.90 5.21 12.16
N ALA A 75 -23.06 4.77 13.41
CA ALA A 75 -22.37 3.56 13.89
C ALA A 75 -22.68 2.32 13.03
N GLY A 76 -23.87 2.26 12.41
CA GLY A 76 -24.29 1.19 11.49
C GLY A 76 -23.49 1.14 10.18
N ASP A 77 -22.84 2.24 9.80
CA ASP A 77 -22.06 2.36 8.57
C ASP A 77 -20.59 1.98 8.74
N ILE A 78 -20.15 1.73 9.98
CA ILE A 78 -18.80 1.24 10.28
C ILE A 78 -18.57 -0.10 9.57
N GLN A 79 -17.44 -0.20 8.90
CA GLN A 79 -17.04 -1.39 8.15
C GLN A 79 -16.62 -2.49 9.13
N THR A 80 -17.03 -3.73 8.87
CA THR A 80 -16.83 -4.88 9.77
C THR A 80 -15.90 -5.93 9.18
N LEU A 81 -15.86 -5.99 7.86
CA LEU A 81 -15.02 -6.87 7.07
C LEU A 81 -14.44 -6.07 5.91
N LEU A 82 -13.17 -6.34 5.61
CA LEU A 82 -12.46 -5.85 4.43
C LEU A 82 -11.78 -7.03 3.75
N GLN A 83 -11.95 -7.19 2.44
CA GLN A 83 -11.26 -8.22 1.68
C GLN A 83 -10.94 -7.76 0.26
N VAL A 84 -9.65 -7.79 -0.10
CA VAL A 84 -9.20 -7.48 -1.46
C VAL A 84 -9.65 -8.59 -2.43
N ILE A 85 -10.10 -8.19 -3.61
CA ILE A 85 -10.55 -9.13 -4.64
C ILE A 85 -9.33 -9.77 -5.31
N PRO A 86 -9.26 -11.11 -5.38
CA PRO A 86 -8.20 -11.79 -6.11
C PRO A 86 -8.12 -11.29 -7.57
N ASN A 87 -6.91 -11.06 -8.08
CA ASN A 87 -6.63 -10.55 -9.42
C ASN A 87 -7.25 -9.19 -9.80
N LEU A 88 -7.94 -8.53 -8.88
CA LEU A 88 -8.39 -7.14 -8.99
C LEU A 88 -7.92 -6.39 -7.74
N PRO A 89 -6.59 -6.21 -7.56
CA PRO A 89 -6.03 -5.72 -6.31
C PRO A 89 -6.49 -4.30 -5.95
N GLU A 90 -6.88 -3.49 -6.94
CA GLU A 90 -7.46 -2.15 -6.78
C GLU A 90 -8.83 -2.14 -6.12
N LEU A 91 -9.50 -3.29 -6.08
CA LEU A 91 -10.85 -3.43 -5.56
C LEU A 91 -10.85 -4.23 -4.27
N MET A 92 -11.69 -3.79 -3.35
CA MET A 92 -12.00 -4.55 -2.16
C MET A 92 -13.50 -4.62 -1.91
N ILE A 93 -13.90 -5.73 -1.34
CA ILE A 93 -15.22 -5.92 -0.78
C ILE A 93 -15.18 -5.55 0.68
N TYR A 94 -16.23 -4.89 1.15
CA TYR A 94 -16.44 -4.65 2.56
C TYR A 94 -17.90 -4.83 2.94
N VAL A 95 -18.13 -5.12 4.22
CA VAL A 95 -19.45 -5.22 4.83
C VAL A 95 -19.56 -4.16 5.90
N LYS A 96 -20.71 -3.49 6.01
CA LYS A 96 -21.03 -2.53 7.07
C LYS A 96 -21.77 -3.21 8.21
N LYS A 97 -21.79 -2.64 9.42
CA LYS A 97 -22.52 -3.19 10.58
C LYS A 97 -24.02 -3.41 10.30
N ASN A 98 -24.62 -2.63 9.41
CA ASN A 98 -26.00 -2.80 8.97
C ASN A 98 -26.22 -4.00 8.03
N GLY A 99 -25.18 -4.75 7.67
CA GLY A 99 -25.26 -5.92 6.81
C GLY A 99 -25.17 -5.63 5.31
N ASN A 100 -25.09 -4.36 4.91
CA ASN A 100 -24.91 -4.02 3.51
C ASN A 100 -23.46 -4.33 3.07
N MET A 101 -23.34 -4.92 1.89
CA MET A 101 -22.07 -5.32 1.29
C MET A 101 -21.80 -4.47 0.06
N TYR A 102 -20.57 -3.97 -0.06
CA TYR A 102 -20.16 -3.08 -1.12
C TYR A 102 -18.81 -3.50 -1.68
N MET A 103 -18.56 -3.07 -2.90
CA MET A 103 -17.25 -3.06 -3.53
C MET A 103 -16.78 -1.63 -3.64
N LYS A 104 -15.52 -1.36 -3.26
CA LYS A 104 -14.90 -0.05 -3.40
C LYS A 104 -13.53 -0.12 -4.03
N ASP A 105 -13.14 1.01 -4.61
CA ASP A 105 -11.81 1.29 -5.12
C ASP A 105 -10.90 1.71 -3.95
N ILE A 106 -9.82 0.98 -3.73
CA ILE A 106 -8.90 1.19 -2.60
C ILE A 106 -8.13 2.51 -2.74
N ILE A 107 -7.84 2.92 -3.96
CA ILE A 107 -7.00 4.09 -4.26
C ILE A 107 -7.81 5.37 -4.01
N THR A 108 -9.06 5.39 -4.48
CA THR A 108 -9.93 6.55 -4.38
C THR A 108 -10.75 6.57 -3.10
N GLY A 109 -11.00 5.40 -2.50
CA GLY A 109 -11.93 5.23 -1.39
C GLY A 109 -13.41 5.16 -1.82
N ALA A 110 -13.69 5.32 -3.12
CA ALA A 110 -15.06 5.43 -3.62
C ALA A 110 -15.74 4.06 -3.75
N ASP A 111 -17.03 4.01 -3.40
CA ASP A 111 -17.87 2.85 -3.65
C ASP A 111 -18.12 2.69 -5.16
N VAL A 112 -17.84 1.50 -5.67
CA VAL A 112 -18.01 1.11 -7.07
C VAL A 112 -19.40 0.54 -7.30
N CYS A 113 -19.84 -0.37 -6.43
CA CYS A 113 -21.18 -0.94 -6.47
C CYS A 113 -21.60 -1.54 -5.11
N GLN A 114 -22.91 -1.67 -4.93
CA GLN A 114 -23.49 -2.43 -3.82
C GLN A 114 -23.80 -3.85 -4.28
N ILE A 115 -23.48 -4.83 -3.44
CA ILE A 115 -23.80 -6.24 -3.65
C ILE A 115 -25.06 -6.54 -2.83
N VAL A 116 -26.16 -6.81 -3.53
CA VAL A 116 -27.48 -6.95 -2.93
C VAL A 116 -27.98 -8.39 -3.11
N LEU A 117 -28.35 -9.03 -2.01
CA LEU A 117 -29.05 -10.31 -2.03
C LEU A 117 -30.54 -10.10 -2.37
N PRO A 118 -31.26 -11.14 -2.85
CA PRO A 118 -32.70 -11.03 -3.03
C PRO A 118 -33.40 -10.55 -1.75
N PRO A 119 -34.53 -9.82 -1.83
CA PRO A 119 -35.18 -9.22 -0.66
C PRO A 119 -35.56 -10.21 0.45
N THR A 120 -35.74 -11.49 0.09
CA THR A 120 -36.03 -12.58 1.02
C THR A 120 -34.83 -13.04 1.85
N HIS A 121 -33.61 -12.59 1.51
CA HIS A 121 -32.37 -13.01 2.13
C HIS A 121 -31.52 -11.83 2.59
N GLN A 122 -30.80 -12.04 3.67
CA GLN A 122 -29.81 -11.13 4.22
C GLN A 122 -28.52 -11.89 4.53
N ILE A 123 -27.42 -11.16 4.71
CA ILE A 123 -26.16 -11.77 5.12
C ILE A 123 -26.31 -12.29 6.55
N GLN A 124 -25.90 -13.54 6.81
CA GLN A 124 -26.07 -14.20 8.12
C GLN A 124 -25.62 -13.32 9.29
N THR A 125 -24.39 -12.81 9.23
CA THR A 125 -23.87 -11.89 10.24
C THR A 125 -22.96 -10.86 9.59
N PRO A 126 -23.20 -9.56 9.80
CA PRO A 126 -22.31 -8.51 9.30
C PRO A 126 -20.89 -8.60 9.85
N TRP A 127 -20.70 -9.22 11.02
CA TRP A 127 -19.40 -9.32 11.70
C TRP A 127 -18.49 -10.42 11.18
N SER A 128 -19.08 -11.46 10.60
CA SER A 128 -18.37 -12.60 10.03
C SER A 128 -19.15 -13.15 8.83
N PRO A 129 -19.30 -12.34 7.77
CA PRO A 129 -20.04 -12.75 6.58
C PRO A 129 -19.35 -13.94 5.92
N MET A 130 -20.14 -14.94 5.50
CA MET A 130 -19.64 -16.08 4.73
C MET A 130 -19.70 -15.76 3.24
N PHE A 131 -18.52 -15.62 2.65
CA PHE A 131 -18.37 -15.44 1.21
C PHE A 131 -17.08 -16.10 0.73
N ALA A 132 -17.01 -16.38 -0.57
CA ALA A 132 -15.82 -16.91 -1.21
C ALA A 132 -15.67 -16.36 -2.62
N PHE A 133 -14.43 -16.17 -3.05
CA PHE A 133 -14.13 -15.88 -4.45
C PHE A 133 -13.85 -17.18 -5.21
N GLY A 134 -14.57 -17.38 -6.30
CA GLY A 134 -14.28 -18.41 -7.30
C GLY A 134 -13.60 -17.84 -8.53
N ASN A 135 -13.07 -18.73 -9.37
CA ASN A 135 -12.47 -18.40 -10.66
C ASN A 135 -11.52 -17.21 -10.56
N GLU A 136 -10.61 -17.23 -9.58
CA GLU A 136 -9.55 -16.23 -9.51
C GLU A 136 -10.09 -14.80 -9.31
N GLY A 137 -11.20 -14.65 -8.58
CA GLY A 137 -11.84 -13.36 -8.31
C GLY A 137 -12.86 -12.92 -9.36
N ASN A 138 -13.22 -13.80 -10.30
CA ASN A 138 -14.26 -13.53 -11.30
C ASN A 138 -15.66 -13.88 -10.83
N THR A 139 -15.79 -14.68 -9.78
CA THR A 139 -17.08 -15.09 -9.24
C THR A 139 -17.08 -14.86 -7.74
N LEU A 140 -18.16 -14.30 -7.20
CA LEU A 140 -18.35 -14.11 -5.78
C LEU A 140 -19.53 -14.97 -5.31
N TYR A 141 -19.28 -15.80 -4.31
CA TYR A 141 -20.31 -16.59 -3.63
C TYR A 141 -20.59 -15.96 -2.27
N ILE A 142 -21.86 -15.75 -1.93
CA ILE A 142 -22.28 -15.22 -0.62
C ILE A 142 -23.34 -16.15 -0.05
N LYS A 143 -23.18 -16.56 1.21
CA LYS A 143 -24.25 -17.26 1.92
C LYS A 143 -25.21 -16.22 2.53
N GLY A 144 -26.48 -16.34 2.16
CA GLY A 144 -27.59 -15.58 2.73
C GLY A 144 -28.51 -16.48 3.55
N GLU A 145 -29.15 -15.88 4.55
CA GLU A 145 -30.20 -16.48 5.36
C GLU A 145 -31.43 -15.58 5.33
N GLY A 146 -32.60 -16.17 5.44
CA GLY A 146 -33.85 -15.48 5.23
C GLY A 146 -35.02 -16.26 5.77
N THR A 147 -36.21 -15.71 5.56
CA THR A 147 -37.46 -16.38 5.90
C THR A 147 -38.39 -16.36 4.70
N GLU A 148 -39.06 -17.48 4.47
CA GLU A 148 -40.13 -17.59 3.48
C GLU A 148 -41.44 -17.82 4.22
N VAL A 149 -42.52 -17.22 3.70
CA VAL A 149 -43.88 -17.45 4.20
C VAL A 149 -44.58 -18.32 3.17
N ASP A 150 -44.99 -19.52 3.57
CA ASP A 150 -45.74 -20.40 2.69
C ASP A 150 -47.19 -19.89 2.46
N ASN A 151 -47.91 -20.54 1.54
CA ASN A 151 -49.32 -20.20 1.26
C ASN A 151 -50.26 -20.41 2.46
N ALA A 152 -49.82 -21.13 3.50
CA ALA A 152 -50.55 -21.35 4.74
C ALA A 152 -50.18 -20.36 5.86
N GLY A 153 -49.25 -19.43 5.60
CA GLY A 153 -48.77 -18.44 6.58
C GLY A 153 -47.66 -18.95 7.51
N THR A 154 -47.11 -20.15 7.28
CA THR A 154 -45.99 -20.71 8.05
C THR A 154 -44.70 -20.03 7.63
N VAL A 155 -43.95 -19.52 8.60
CA VAL A 155 -42.61 -18.95 8.38
C VAL A 155 -41.57 -20.06 8.48
N SER A 156 -40.80 -20.27 7.41
CA SER A 156 -39.69 -21.22 7.39
C SER A 156 -38.36 -20.48 7.20
N ASP A 157 -37.34 -20.92 7.94
CA ASP A 157 -35.98 -20.42 7.76
C ASP A 157 -35.39 -21.00 6.48
N ILE A 158 -34.92 -20.12 5.61
CA ILE A 158 -34.26 -20.49 4.36
C ILE A 158 -32.81 -20.02 4.39
N SER A 159 -31.93 -20.82 3.78
CA SER A 159 -30.54 -20.42 3.56
C SER A 159 -30.11 -20.80 2.16
N GLY A 160 -29.31 -19.94 1.54
CA GLY A 160 -28.92 -20.09 0.14
C GLY A 160 -27.52 -19.55 -0.10
N ILE A 161 -26.86 -20.09 -1.13
CA ILE A 161 -25.61 -19.54 -1.65
C ILE A 161 -25.94 -18.81 -2.95
N PHE A 162 -25.64 -17.53 -2.97
CA PHE A 162 -25.85 -16.66 -4.12
C PHE A 162 -24.55 -16.48 -4.87
N MET A 163 -24.61 -16.65 -6.19
CA MET A 163 -23.45 -16.51 -7.07
C MET A 163 -23.59 -15.22 -7.88
N PHE A 164 -22.58 -14.37 -7.77
CA PHE A 164 -22.43 -13.16 -8.57
C PHE A 164 -21.29 -13.37 -9.55
N ASP A 165 -21.61 -13.41 -10.84
CA ASP A 165 -20.59 -13.40 -11.88
C ASP A 165 -20.08 -11.98 -12.07
N LEU A 166 -18.92 -11.68 -11.48
CA LEU A 166 -18.33 -10.35 -11.57
C LEU A 166 -18.02 -9.99 -13.03
N ARG A 167 -17.80 -10.98 -13.93
CA ARG A 167 -17.52 -10.73 -15.36
C ARG A 167 -18.64 -10.03 -16.10
N SER A 168 -19.87 -10.27 -15.67
CA SER A 168 -21.05 -9.69 -16.29
C SER A 168 -21.25 -8.19 -15.99
N TYR A 169 -20.46 -7.59 -15.09
CA TYR A 169 -20.60 -6.19 -14.70
C TYR A 169 -19.59 -5.28 -15.41
N HIS A 170 -20.10 -4.41 -16.29
CA HIS A 170 -19.29 -3.47 -17.06
C HIS A 170 -18.51 -2.45 -16.24
N VAL A 171 -19.01 -2.11 -15.05
CA VAL A 171 -18.31 -1.18 -14.13
C VAL A 171 -16.93 -1.73 -13.72
N LEU A 172 -16.73 -3.05 -13.80
CA LEU A 172 -15.47 -3.72 -13.44
C LEU A 172 -14.51 -3.87 -14.62
N ASP A 173 -14.92 -3.55 -15.85
CA ASP A 173 -14.09 -3.76 -17.04
C ASP A 173 -12.88 -2.83 -17.05
N THR A 174 -13.02 -1.61 -16.52
CA THR A 174 -11.91 -0.65 -16.37
C THR A 174 -10.78 -1.22 -15.51
N TYR A 175 -11.11 -1.94 -14.44
CA TYR A 175 -10.16 -2.58 -13.53
C TYR A 175 -9.49 -3.80 -14.15
N ARG A 176 -10.16 -4.50 -15.08
CA ARG A 176 -9.61 -5.66 -15.78
C ARG A 176 -8.66 -5.30 -16.90
N ILE A 177 -8.96 -4.22 -17.62
CA ILE A 177 -8.12 -3.75 -18.74
C ILE A 177 -6.76 -3.30 -18.22
N ARG A 178 -6.71 -2.78 -16.99
CA ARG A 178 -5.46 -2.51 -16.28
C ARG A 178 -4.74 -3.83 -16.03
N LYS A 179 -3.81 -4.20 -16.93
CA LYS A 179 -2.95 -5.36 -16.73
C LYS A 179 -1.97 -5.04 -15.60
N HIS A 180 -2.16 -5.69 -14.46
CA HIS A 180 -1.22 -5.63 -13.36
C HIS A 180 -0.17 -6.72 -13.59
N MET A 181 1.09 -6.32 -13.81
CA MET A 181 2.17 -7.28 -13.69
C MET A 181 2.37 -7.55 -12.21
N LYS A 182 1.84 -8.68 -11.71
CA LYS A 182 2.08 -9.13 -10.32
C LYS A 182 3.58 -8.99 -10.02
N LYS A 183 3.90 -8.05 -9.13
CA LYS A 183 5.26 -7.87 -8.62
C LYS A 183 5.38 -8.68 -7.35
N ASP A 184 6.32 -9.61 -7.33
CA ASP A 184 6.59 -10.38 -6.12
C ASP A 184 7.02 -9.44 -4.99
N LEU A 185 6.31 -9.52 -3.87
CA LEU A 185 6.63 -8.78 -2.64
C LEU A 185 8.01 -9.18 -2.08
N SER A 186 8.54 -10.34 -2.49
CA SER A 186 9.87 -10.81 -2.10
C SER A 186 10.80 -10.92 -3.31
N VAL A 187 11.81 -10.06 -3.36
CA VAL A 187 12.88 -10.14 -4.38
C VAL A 187 13.92 -11.22 -4.06
N PHE A 188 14.08 -11.55 -2.78
CA PHE A 188 14.97 -12.62 -2.33
C PHE A 188 14.22 -13.55 -1.40
N THR A 189 14.00 -14.77 -1.88
CA THR A 189 13.27 -15.84 -1.20
C THR A 189 14.16 -16.54 -0.18
N THR A 190 15.49 -16.43 -0.30
CA THR A 190 16.45 -17.02 0.65
C THR A 190 17.39 -15.98 1.26
N GLN A 191 17.88 -16.28 2.47
CA GLN A 191 18.89 -15.43 3.15
C GLN A 191 20.20 -15.36 2.36
N GLU A 192 20.60 -16.47 1.74
CA GLU A 192 21.83 -16.57 0.95
C GLU A 192 21.81 -15.61 -0.24
N GLN A 193 20.69 -15.51 -0.97
CA GLN A 193 20.54 -14.55 -2.07
C GLN A 193 20.68 -13.11 -1.59
N ARG A 194 20.13 -12.77 -0.40
CA ARG A 194 20.28 -11.43 0.19
C ARG A 194 21.73 -11.11 0.54
N ILE A 195 22.44 -12.07 1.13
CA ILE A 195 23.85 -11.91 1.52
C ILE A 195 24.72 -11.77 0.26
N ASN A 196 24.48 -12.58 -0.77
CA ASN A 196 25.22 -12.52 -2.02
C ASN A 196 25.04 -11.18 -2.73
N ALA A 197 23.82 -10.62 -2.78
CA ALA A 197 23.57 -9.30 -3.34
C ALA A 197 24.34 -8.20 -2.59
N LEU A 198 24.32 -8.23 -1.25
CA LEU A 198 25.11 -7.31 -0.40
C LEU A 198 26.62 -7.41 -0.65
N LEU A 199 27.13 -8.64 -0.77
CA LEU A 199 28.56 -8.88 -1.02
C LEU A 199 28.97 -8.34 -2.40
N GLN A 200 28.17 -8.61 -3.44
CA GLN A 200 28.45 -8.14 -4.80
C GLN A 200 28.51 -6.61 -4.88
N GLU A 201 27.55 -5.90 -4.29
CA GLU A 201 27.57 -4.43 -4.28
C GLU A 201 28.75 -3.89 -3.47
N ARG A 202 29.07 -4.50 -2.32
CA ARG A 202 30.25 -4.11 -1.55
C ARG A 202 31.54 -4.24 -2.37
N ILE A 203 31.68 -5.32 -3.14
CA ILE A 203 32.82 -5.53 -4.06
C ILE A 203 32.84 -4.44 -5.14
N GLN A 204 31.70 -4.14 -5.76
CA GLN A 204 31.60 -3.08 -6.76
C GLN A 204 31.93 -1.69 -6.19
N GLN A 205 31.41 -1.35 -5.01
CA GLN A 205 31.72 -0.09 -4.31
C GLN A 205 33.20 0.00 -3.93
N GLN A 206 33.83 -1.13 -3.60
CA GLN A 206 35.25 -1.20 -3.30
C GLN A 206 36.12 -0.91 -4.53
N ALA A 207 35.72 -1.39 -5.72
CA ALA A 207 36.40 -1.03 -6.97
C ALA A 207 36.36 0.49 -7.23
N LEU A 208 35.28 1.17 -6.84
CA LEU A 208 35.12 2.62 -6.98
C LEU A 208 35.90 3.44 -5.93
N ARG A 209 36.38 2.83 -4.83
CA ARG A 209 37.11 3.56 -3.77
C ARG A 209 38.37 4.21 -4.29
N THR A 210 39.17 3.49 -5.07
CA THR A 210 40.45 4.00 -5.58
C THR A 210 40.24 5.26 -6.42
N PHE A 211 39.23 5.25 -7.30
CA PHE A 211 38.83 6.40 -8.10
C PHE A 211 38.34 7.58 -7.25
N ARG A 212 37.47 7.33 -6.25
CA ARG A 212 36.98 8.37 -5.32
C ARG A 212 38.12 8.99 -4.51
N LEU A 213 39.07 8.16 -4.05
CA LEU A 213 40.23 8.61 -3.28
C LEU A 213 41.13 9.50 -4.13
N GLN A 214 41.41 9.08 -5.37
CA GLN A 214 42.23 9.85 -6.31
C GLN A 214 41.58 11.19 -6.67
N LYS A 215 40.27 11.21 -6.93
CA LYS A 215 39.50 12.43 -7.17
C LYS A 215 39.56 13.39 -5.98
N ARG A 216 39.36 12.89 -4.75
CA ARG A 216 39.40 13.70 -3.53
C ARG A 216 40.80 14.21 -3.21
N TRP A 217 41.83 13.41 -3.47
CA TRP A 217 43.21 13.84 -3.34
C TRP A 217 43.56 14.97 -4.32
N GLY A 218 43.03 14.92 -5.55
CA GLY A 218 43.14 16.01 -6.52
C GLY A 218 42.47 17.30 -6.02
N GLN A 219 41.26 17.20 -5.48
CA GLN A 219 40.53 18.33 -4.89
C GLN A 219 41.28 18.95 -3.71
N LEU A 220 41.82 18.13 -2.81
CA LEU A 220 42.61 18.59 -1.68
C LEU A 220 43.83 19.39 -2.14
N LYS A 221 44.54 18.92 -3.18
CA LYS A 221 45.68 19.66 -3.75
C LYS A 221 45.26 21.02 -4.30
N SER A 222 44.13 21.09 -5.00
CA SER A 222 43.63 22.38 -5.51
C SER A 222 43.23 23.34 -4.39
N GLU A 223 42.54 22.85 -3.35
CA GLU A 223 42.15 23.66 -2.19
C GLU A 223 43.39 24.16 -1.42
N MET A 224 44.38 23.29 -1.22
CA MET A 224 45.62 23.65 -0.55
C MET A 224 46.41 24.70 -1.34
N ASN A 225 46.42 24.63 -2.67
CA ASN A 225 47.02 25.66 -3.52
C ASN A 225 46.30 27.01 -3.40
N ILE A 226 44.96 27.00 -3.35
CA ILE A 226 44.16 28.23 -3.14
C ILE A 226 44.50 28.87 -1.79
N ILE A 227 44.57 28.07 -0.72
CA ILE A 227 44.92 28.55 0.62
C ILE A 227 46.35 29.13 0.65
N GLN A 228 47.31 28.45 0.03
CA GLN A 228 48.69 28.94 -0.06
C GLN A 228 48.80 30.24 -0.86
N GLN A 229 48.04 30.39 -1.95
CA GLN A 229 47.99 31.63 -2.72
C GLN A 229 47.36 32.77 -1.92
N ALA A 230 46.26 32.51 -1.21
CA ALA A 230 45.62 33.49 -0.34
C ALA A 230 46.56 33.99 0.77
N ASN A 231 47.31 33.07 1.41
CA ASN A 231 48.30 33.43 2.42
C ASN A 231 49.49 34.22 1.84
N LYS A 232 49.92 33.92 0.62
CA LYS A 232 50.97 34.71 -0.06
C LYS A 232 50.49 36.10 -0.47
N MET A 233 49.20 36.28 -0.75
CA MET A 233 48.62 37.59 -1.07
C MET A 233 48.42 38.46 0.18
N SER A 234 48.10 37.87 1.33
CA SER A 234 47.96 38.64 2.59
C SER A 234 49.30 39.11 3.18
N LEU A 235 50.42 38.49 2.78
CA LEU A 235 51.78 38.80 3.24
C LEU A 235 52.53 39.86 2.41
N LYS A 236 51.89 40.56 1.45
CA LYS A 236 52.52 41.73 0.80
C LYS A 236 52.38 42.96 1.71
N PRO A 237 53.46 43.48 2.34
CA PRO A 237 53.38 44.70 3.12
C PRO A 237 53.10 45.89 2.19
N GLY A 238 52.14 46.71 2.58
CA GLY A 238 51.72 47.90 1.85
C GLY A 238 52.89 48.83 1.55
N SER A 239 52.98 49.24 0.29
CA SER A 239 53.87 50.30 -0.18
C SER A 239 53.63 51.60 0.62
N PRO A 240 54.68 52.33 1.03
CA PRO A 240 54.51 53.57 1.77
C PRO A 240 53.87 54.64 0.88
N ARG A 241 52.77 55.24 1.35
CA ARG A 241 52.21 56.46 0.75
C ARG A 241 53.22 57.59 0.96
N LYS A 242 53.71 58.14 -0.15
CA LYS A 242 54.54 59.35 -0.20
C LYS A 242 53.71 60.60 0.17
N PRO A 243 54.38 61.65 0.69
CA PRO A 243 53.80 62.70 1.53
C PRO A 243 52.75 63.58 0.83
#